data_AF-A0A9E5RKW7-F1
#
_entry.id   AF-A0A9E5RKW7-F1
#
_cell.length_a   1.000
_cell.length_b   1.000
_cell.length_c   1.000
_cell.angle_alpha   90.00
_cell.angle_beta   90.00
_cell.angle_gamma   90.00
#
_symmetry.space_group_name_H-M   'P 1'
#
loop_
_entity.id
_entity.type
_entity.pdbx_description
1 polymer ?
#
loop_
_entity_poly.entity_id
_entity_poly.type
_entity_poly.pdbx_seq_one_letter_code
_entity_poly.pdbx_strand_id
1 'polypeptide(L)'
;MTFPLAQQSLVGLSQAAAELWDLLTHSQTAEEEAELLAAIWETQEAQEDAIDLHAELAFQLDAEIAGVKQRLEHLKAVHQAALDRLERWRQALDQSILDQNIAGGLPDEVIGHSLRITIRENPPSCELLVDAEELPDEFRKKKTAYSADKKAIIAAWKKGIPVDGTHIERRRRVIYSLTATAIQDFKNSLLSEQ
;
A
#
# COMPACT_ATOMS: atom_id res chain seq x y z
N MET A 1 12.71 17.28 10.17
CA MET A 1 12.62 16.69 8.81
C MET A 1 13.21 17.68 7.82
N THR A 2 14.44 17.40 7.39
CA THR A 2 15.31 18.26 6.54
C THR A 2 15.50 17.60 5.17
N PHE A 3 14.41 17.44 4.42
CA PHE A 3 14.45 16.87 3.05
C PHE A 3 14.99 17.79 1.94
N PRO A 4 14.89 19.14 2.00
CA PRO A 4 15.35 19.99 0.90
C PRO A 4 16.86 19.96 0.67
N LEU A 5 17.63 19.74 1.74
CA LEU A 5 19.09 19.77 1.72
C LEU A 5 19.68 18.63 0.90
N ALA A 6 19.10 17.42 0.97
CA ALA A 6 19.61 16.25 0.29
C ALA A 6 19.36 16.30 -1.23
N GLN A 7 18.22 16.84 -1.66
CA GLN A 7 17.94 17.03 -3.09
C GLN A 7 18.79 18.17 -3.69
N GLN A 8 19.00 19.24 -2.92
CA GLN A 8 19.89 20.34 -3.33
C GLN A 8 21.35 19.89 -3.41
N SER A 9 21.79 18.95 -2.56
CA SER A 9 23.17 18.44 -2.60
C SER A 9 23.44 17.62 -3.86
N LEU A 10 22.58 16.68 -4.25
CA LEU A 10 22.82 15.86 -5.46
C LEU A 10 22.81 16.68 -6.76
N VAL A 11 21.86 17.62 -6.88
CA VAL A 11 21.80 18.52 -8.04
C VAL A 11 23.03 19.43 -8.06
N GLY A 12 23.43 19.97 -6.91
CA GLY A 12 24.62 20.80 -6.79
C GLY A 12 25.90 20.04 -7.17
N LEU A 13 26.07 18.81 -6.68
CA LEU A 13 27.22 17.96 -6.99
C LEU A 13 27.27 17.58 -8.47
N SER A 14 26.13 17.27 -9.11
CA SER A 14 26.11 16.94 -10.54
C SER A 14 26.43 18.15 -11.42
N GLN A 15 26.00 19.34 -11.01
CA GLN A 15 26.32 20.59 -11.72
C GLN A 15 27.81 20.93 -11.56
N ALA A 16 28.33 20.87 -10.34
CA ALA A 16 29.76 21.10 -10.06
C ALA A 16 30.66 20.13 -10.83
N ALA A 17 30.31 18.84 -10.88
CA ALA A 17 31.05 17.85 -11.65
C ALA A 17 31.07 18.20 -13.15
N ALA A 18 29.93 18.63 -13.73
CA ALA A 18 29.85 19.02 -15.13
C ALA A 18 30.71 20.27 -15.45
N GLU A 19 30.72 21.25 -14.55
CA GLU A 19 31.56 22.44 -14.67
C GLU A 19 33.06 22.10 -14.61
N LEU A 20 33.46 21.21 -13.69
CA LEU A 20 34.86 20.79 -13.56
C LEU A 20 35.36 20.03 -14.80
N TRP A 21 34.52 19.19 -15.41
CA TRP A 21 34.85 18.52 -16.67
C TRP A 21 34.99 19.51 -17.84
N ASP A 22 34.14 20.53 -17.91
CA ASP A 22 34.23 21.58 -18.93
C ASP A 22 35.53 22.39 -18.75
N LEU A 23 35.87 22.76 -17.52
CA LEU A 23 37.13 23.44 -17.20
C LEU A 23 38.36 22.59 -17.55
N LEU A 24 38.35 21.29 -17.25
CA LEU A 24 39.44 20.39 -17.61
C LEU A 24 39.64 20.34 -19.13
N THR A 25 38.55 20.32 -19.90
CA THR A 25 38.57 20.29 -21.38
C THR A 25 39.23 21.55 -21.98
N HIS A 26 39.24 22.66 -21.26
CA HIS A 26 39.80 23.94 -21.69
C HIS A 26 41.11 24.33 -20.97
N SER A 27 41.63 23.47 -20.11
CA SER A 27 42.89 23.68 -19.40
C SER A 27 44.08 23.69 -20.38
N GLN A 28 45.13 24.43 -20.05
CA GLN A 28 46.28 24.63 -20.93
C GLN A 28 47.60 24.18 -20.31
N THR A 29 47.59 23.81 -19.03
CA THR A 29 48.77 23.44 -18.27
C THR A 29 48.56 22.15 -17.49
N ALA A 30 49.62 21.35 -17.37
CA ALA A 30 49.57 20.08 -16.65
C ALA A 30 49.32 20.24 -15.14
N GLU A 31 49.63 21.41 -14.57
CA GLU A 31 49.39 21.72 -13.16
C GLU A 31 47.90 22.00 -12.92
N GLU A 32 47.26 22.81 -13.77
CA GLU A 32 45.80 23.03 -13.74
C GLU A 32 45.03 21.73 -14.01
N GLU A 33 45.49 20.89 -14.95
CA GLU A 33 44.91 19.58 -15.21
C GLU A 33 44.91 18.69 -13.95
N ALA A 34 46.03 18.66 -13.21
CA ALA A 34 46.16 17.86 -12.00
C ALA A 34 45.24 18.34 -10.87
N GLU A 35 45.11 19.66 -10.68
CA GLU A 35 44.19 20.24 -9.70
C GLU A 35 42.73 19.95 -10.04
N LEU A 36 42.34 20.11 -11.31
CA LEU A 36 40.98 19.84 -11.78
C LEU A 36 40.64 18.35 -11.66
N LEU A 37 41.57 17.45 -11.97
CA LEU A 37 41.37 16.01 -11.79
C LEU A 37 41.17 15.64 -10.31
N ALA A 38 41.90 16.25 -9.39
CA ALA A 38 41.71 16.04 -7.95
C ALA A 38 40.31 16.52 -7.49
N ALA A 39 39.88 17.70 -7.93
CA ALA A 39 38.57 18.24 -7.61
C ALA A 39 37.42 17.41 -8.22
N ILE A 40 37.60 16.86 -9.42
CA ILE A 40 36.66 15.91 -10.04
C ILE A 40 36.52 14.66 -9.18
N TRP A 41 37.64 14.12 -8.68
CA TRP A 41 37.64 12.93 -7.83
C TRP A 41 36.88 13.17 -6.52
N GLU A 42 37.17 14.27 -5.82
CA GLU A 42 36.49 14.62 -4.58
C GLU A 42 34.98 14.84 -4.79
N THR A 43 34.59 15.46 -5.91
CA THR A 43 33.17 15.67 -6.25
C THR A 43 32.47 14.35 -6.58
N GLN A 44 33.16 13.42 -7.24
CA GLN A 44 32.62 12.08 -7.53
C GLN A 44 32.42 11.26 -6.25
N GLU A 45 33.40 11.23 -5.34
CA GLU A 45 33.28 10.55 -4.04
C GLU A 45 32.10 11.14 -3.24
N ALA A 46 32.01 12.48 -3.15
CA ALA A 46 30.89 13.13 -2.48
C ALA A 46 29.52 12.83 -3.12
N GLN A 47 29.48 12.59 -4.44
CA GLN A 47 28.28 12.19 -5.14
C GLN A 47 27.88 10.74 -4.83
N GLU A 48 28.84 9.82 -4.77
CA GLU A 48 28.60 8.42 -4.37
C GLU A 48 28.03 8.35 -2.94
N ASP A 49 28.68 9.03 -1.99
CA ASP A 49 28.20 9.13 -0.60
C ASP A 49 26.79 9.70 -0.50
N ALA A 50 26.49 10.73 -1.30
CA ALA A 50 25.16 11.31 -1.33
C ALA A 50 24.12 10.29 -1.83
N ILE A 51 24.42 9.53 -2.89
CA ILE A 51 23.51 8.49 -3.42
C ILE A 51 23.22 7.44 -2.36
N ASP A 52 24.26 6.96 -1.67
CA ASP A 52 24.12 5.95 -0.62
C ASP A 52 23.28 6.48 0.56
N LEU A 53 23.53 7.71 1.02
CA LEU A 53 22.73 8.33 2.07
C LEU A 53 21.25 8.45 1.68
N HIS A 54 20.95 8.81 0.43
CA HIS A 54 19.58 8.88 -0.09
C HIS A 54 18.91 7.50 -0.10
N ALA A 55 19.64 6.46 -0.52
CA ALA A 55 19.14 5.09 -0.54
C ALA A 55 18.90 4.54 0.88
N GLU A 56 19.82 4.79 1.81
CA GLU A 56 19.68 4.42 3.22
C GLU A 56 18.46 5.09 3.86
N LEU A 57 18.28 6.40 3.65
CA LEU A 57 17.12 7.13 4.13
C LEU A 57 15.82 6.55 3.56
N ALA A 58 15.81 6.18 2.27
CA ALA A 58 14.65 5.54 1.65
C ALA A 58 14.34 4.20 2.32
N PHE A 59 15.35 3.36 2.59
CA PHE A 59 15.16 2.09 3.29
C PHE A 59 14.67 2.28 4.74
N GLN A 60 15.19 3.29 5.45
CA GLN A 60 14.70 3.64 6.79
C GLN A 60 13.22 4.03 6.77
N LEU A 61 12.83 4.88 5.82
CA LEU A 61 11.43 5.29 5.65
C LEU A 61 10.53 4.09 5.30
N ASP A 62 10.97 3.19 4.42
CA ASP A 62 10.23 1.98 4.07
C ASP A 62 10.03 1.07 5.29
N ALA A 63 11.07 0.92 6.13
CA ALA A 63 10.99 0.16 7.39
C ALA A 63 10.02 0.81 8.39
N GLU A 64 10.07 2.14 8.55
CA GLU A 64 9.13 2.87 9.41
C GLU A 64 7.68 2.72 8.91
N ILE A 65 7.44 2.86 7.61
CA ILE A 65 6.13 2.66 6.99
C ILE A 65 5.62 1.24 7.26
N ALA A 66 6.47 0.22 7.11
CA ALA A 66 6.10 -1.16 7.40
C ALA A 66 5.71 -1.33 8.89
N GLY A 67 6.51 -0.79 9.81
CA GLY A 67 6.24 -0.84 11.25
C GLY A 67 4.97 -0.09 11.65
N VAL A 68 4.67 1.06 11.04
CA VAL A 68 3.41 1.79 11.24
C VAL A 68 2.21 0.97 10.73
N LYS A 69 2.30 0.39 9.53
CA LYS A 69 1.24 -0.47 8.96
C LYS A 69 0.96 -1.67 9.84
N GLN A 70 1.99 -2.35 10.35
CA GLN A 70 1.81 -3.49 11.24
C GLN A 70 1.10 -3.11 12.54
N ARG A 71 1.48 -1.97 13.14
CA ARG A 71 0.79 -1.44 14.33
C ARG A 71 -0.68 -1.11 14.06
N LEU A 72 -0.99 -0.53 12.90
CA LEU A 72 -2.36 -0.25 12.48
C LEU A 72 -3.18 -1.53 12.36
N GLU A 73 -2.65 -2.55 11.67
CA GLU A 73 -3.34 -3.84 11.52
C GLU A 73 -3.56 -4.54 12.86
N HIS A 74 -2.57 -4.49 13.76
CA HIS A 74 -2.75 -5.01 15.11
C HIS A 74 -3.87 -4.28 15.86
N LEU A 75 -3.90 -2.95 15.82
CA LEU A 75 -4.92 -2.16 16.50
C LEU A 75 -6.32 -2.44 15.95
N LYS A 76 -6.45 -2.57 14.63
CA LYS A 76 -7.70 -3.00 13.98
C LYS A 76 -8.14 -4.36 14.50
N ALA A 77 -7.25 -5.34 14.56
CA ALA A 77 -7.57 -6.68 15.04
C ALA A 77 -8.04 -6.67 16.51
N VAL A 78 -7.38 -5.89 17.38
CA VAL A 78 -7.77 -5.73 18.78
C VAL A 78 -9.18 -5.15 18.91
N HIS A 79 -9.48 -4.08 18.17
CA HIS A 79 -10.80 -3.47 18.21
C HIS A 79 -11.88 -4.33 17.55
N GLN A 80 -11.55 -5.04 16.47
CA GLN A 80 -12.47 -5.98 15.84
C GLN A 80 -12.86 -7.10 16.82
N ALA A 81 -11.89 -7.69 17.53
CA ALA A 81 -12.17 -8.71 18.53
C ALA A 81 -13.05 -8.19 19.68
N ALA A 82 -12.90 -6.92 20.07
CA ALA A 82 -13.76 -6.29 21.07
C ALA A 82 -15.19 -6.09 20.54
N LEU A 83 -15.34 -5.65 19.29
CA LEU A 83 -16.65 -5.53 18.62
C LEU A 83 -17.33 -6.90 18.51
N ASP A 84 -16.64 -7.92 18.01
CA ASP A 84 -17.17 -9.28 17.87
C ASP A 84 -17.63 -9.86 19.22
N ARG A 85 -16.94 -9.51 20.31
CA ARG A 85 -17.36 -9.88 21.67
C ARG A 85 -18.65 -9.18 22.09
N LEU A 86 -18.76 -7.87 21.85
CA LEU A 86 -19.96 -7.10 22.19
C LEU A 86 -21.17 -7.54 21.35
N GLU A 87 -20.97 -7.83 20.06
CA GLU A 87 -21.99 -8.37 19.17
C GLU A 87 -22.48 -9.74 19.64
N ARG A 88 -21.57 -10.65 20.00
CA ARG A 88 -21.95 -11.94 20.59
C ARG A 88 -22.73 -11.77 21.89
N TRP A 89 -22.35 -10.84 22.75
CA TRP A 89 -23.09 -10.56 23.98
C TRP A 89 -24.49 -10.01 23.71
N ARG A 90 -24.62 -9.11 22.72
CA ARG A 90 -25.91 -8.57 22.30
C ARG A 90 -26.82 -9.67 21.78
N GLN A 91 -26.30 -10.54 20.90
CA GLN A 91 -27.03 -11.68 20.35
C GLN A 91 -27.42 -12.69 21.43
N ALA A 92 -26.50 -13.03 22.34
CA ALA A 92 -26.79 -13.94 23.44
C ALA A 92 -27.87 -13.38 24.40
N LEU A 93 -27.87 -12.07 24.62
CA LEU A 93 -28.91 -11.39 25.39
C LEU A 93 -30.27 -11.49 24.69
N ASP A 94 -30.34 -11.19 23.39
CA ASP A 94 -31.58 -11.33 22.62
C ASP A 94 -32.08 -12.78 22.62
N GLN A 95 -31.17 -13.74 22.40
CA GLN A 95 -31.52 -15.16 22.41
C GLN A 95 -32.08 -15.60 23.77
N SER A 96 -31.45 -15.18 24.87
CA SER A 96 -31.95 -15.50 26.23
C SER A 96 -33.35 -14.95 26.48
N ILE A 97 -33.67 -13.76 25.97
CA ILE A 97 -35.01 -13.17 26.07
C ILE A 97 -36.03 -14.00 25.25
N LEU A 98 -35.66 -14.40 24.03
CA LEU A 98 -36.50 -15.24 23.17
C LEU A 98 -36.74 -16.62 23.80
N ASP A 99 -35.71 -17.27 24.33
CA ASP A 99 -35.81 -18.58 24.98
C ASP A 99 -36.76 -18.52 26.18
N GLN A 100 -36.70 -17.45 26.97
CA GLN A 100 -37.62 -17.22 28.08
C GLN A 100 -39.07 -16.97 27.62
N ASN A 101 -39.27 -16.25 26.52
CA ASN A 101 -40.60 -16.06 25.93
C ASN A 101 -41.20 -17.38 25.42
N ILE A 102 -40.41 -18.18 24.70
CA ILE A 102 -40.81 -19.51 24.21
C ILE A 102 -41.15 -20.44 25.38
N ALA A 103 -40.38 -20.40 26.47
CA ALA A 103 -40.65 -21.18 27.68
C ALA A 103 -41.86 -20.67 28.49
N GLY A 104 -42.51 -19.58 28.07
CA GLY A 104 -43.64 -18.95 28.76
C GLY A 104 -43.26 -18.09 29.97
N GLY A 105 -41.96 -17.84 30.19
CA GLY A 105 -41.43 -17.02 31.28
C GLY A 105 -41.50 -15.51 31.02
N LEU A 106 -41.63 -15.08 29.76
CA LEU A 106 -41.78 -13.68 29.37
C LEU A 106 -42.94 -13.49 28.37
N PRO A 107 -43.84 -12.51 28.55
CA PRO A 107 -44.83 -12.14 27.55
C PRO A 107 -44.20 -11.40 26.36
N ASP A 108 -44.94 -11.27 25.26
CA ASP A 108 -44.48 -10.60 24.03
C ASP A 108 -44.18 -9.10 24.22
N GLU A 109 -44.70 -8.50 25.29
CA GLU A 109 -44.42 -7.12 25.67
C GLU A 109 -44.12 -7.01 27.17
N VAL A 110 -42.96 -6.43 27.49
CA VAL A 110 -42.51 -6.18 28.86
C VAL A 110 -42.14 -4.71 29.03
N ILE A 111 -42.77 -4.04 29.99
CA ILE A 111 -42.57 -2.62 30.29
C ILE A 111 -41.70 -2.49 31.55
N GLY A 112 -40.53 -1.88 31.41
CA GLY A 112 -39.68 -1.46 32.52
C GLY A 112 -39.97 -0.01 32.95
N HIS A 113 -39.12 0.55 33.82
CA HIS A 113 -39.30 1.92 34.32
C HIS A 113 -39.18 3.01 33.25
N SER A 114 -38.23 2.84 32.32
CA SER A 114 -37.95 3.84 31.26
C SER A 114 -37.93 3.24 29.85
N LEU A 115 -37.92 1.92 29.72
CA LEU A 115 -37.75 1.20 28.46
C LEU A 115 -38.74 0.04 28.36
N ARG A 116 -38.96 -0.44 27.14
CA ARG A 116 -39.84 -1.57 26.83
C ARG A 116 -39.11 -2.56 25.94
N ILE A 117 -39.38 -3.85 26.15
CA ILE A 117 -39.03 -4.93 25.23
C ILE A 117 -40.31 -5.38 24.52
N THR A 118 -40.25 -5.52 23.20
CA THR A 118 -41.35 -6.07 22.40
C THR A 118 -40.80 -7.13 21.46
N ILE A 119 -41.38 -8.32 21.53
CA ILE A 119 -41.05 -9.45 20.68
C ILE A 119 -42.03 -9.45 19.51
N ARG A 120 -41.52 -9.56 18.29
CA ARG A 120 -42.31 -9.58 17.06
C ARG A 120 -41.71 -10.59 16.10
N GLU A 121 -42.57 -11.23 15.31
CA GLU A 121 -42.12 -12.03 14.19
C GLU A 121 -41.56 -11.13 13.10
N ASN A 122 -40.42 -11.54 12.53
CA ASN A 122 -39.94 -10.93 11.31
C ASN A 122 -40.86 -11.32 10.15
N PRO A 123 -40.97 -10.48 9.09
CA PRO A 123 -41.61 -10.88 7.86
C PRO A 123 -41.01 -12.18 7.31
N PRO A 124 -41.79 -13.01 6.59
CA PRO A 124 -41.28 -14.26 6.04
C PRO A 124 -40.10 -13.98 5.10
N SER A 125 -38.99 -14.66 5.34
CA SER A 125 -37.85 -14.72 4.42
C SER A 125 -38.05 -15.88 3.44
N CYS A 126 -37.61 -15.72 2.19
CA CYS A 126 -37.67 -16.75 1.17
C CYS A 126 -36.26 -17.04 0.65
N GLU A 127 -35.81 -18.28 0.84
CA GLU A 127 -34.58 -18.79 0.25
C GLU A 127 -34.91 -19.53 -1.05
N LEU A 128 -34.12 -19.31 -2.10
CA LEU A 128 -34.27 -20.02 -3.35
C LEU A 128 -33.64 -21.41 -3.23
N LEU A 129 -34.46 -22.45 -3.40
CA LEU A 129 -34.00 -23.85 -3.38
C LEU A 129 -33.53 -24.33 -4.76
N VAL A 130 -33.68 -23.49 -5.79
CA VAL A 130 -33.34 -23.77 -7.18
C VAL A 130 -32.62 -22.58 -7.79
N ASP A 131 -31.91 -22.81 -8.89
CA ASP A 131 -31.30 -21.72 -9.64
C ASP A 131 -32.36 -20.75 -10.16
N ALA A 132 -32.02 -19.47 -10.22
CA ALA A 132 -32.94 -18.41 -10.65
C ALA A 132 -33.48 -18.63 -12.07
N GLU A 133 -32.80 -19.43 -12.90
CA GLU A 133 -33.23 -19.77 -14.25
C GLU A 133 -34.41 -20.76 -14.28
N GLU A 134 -34.57 -21.58 -13.24
CA GLU A 134 -35.61 -22.62 -13.11
C GLU A 134 -36.91 -22.11 -12.49
N LEU A 135 -36.90 -20.90 -11.93
CA LEU A 135 -38.10 -20.26 -11.35
C LEU A 135 -39.17 -20.01 -12.42
N PRO A 136 -40.44 -19.79 -12.07
CA PRO A 136 -41.43 -19.27 -13.00
C PRO A 136 -41.01 -17.92 -13.59
N ASP A 137 -41.35 -17.66 -14.85
CA ASP A 137 -40.93 -16.45 -15.59
C ASP A 137 -41.27 -15.14 -14.85
N GLU A 138 -42.39 -15.12 -14.15
CA GLU A 138 -42.88 -13.96 -13.37
C GLU A 138 -41.96 -13.57 -12.19
N PHE A 139 -41.12 -14.50 -11.71
CA PHE A 139 -40.15 -14.27 -10.63
C PHE A 139 -38.71 -14.14 -11.13
N ARG A 140 -38.47 -14.25 -12.45
CA ARG A 140 -37.13 -14.09 -13.04
C ARG A 140 -36.83 -12.64 -13.40
N LYS A 141 -35.62 -12.18 -13.08
CA LYS A 141 -35.08 -10.89 -13.56
C LYS A 141 -33.82 -11.11 -14.38
N LYS A 142 -33.83 -10.67 -15.64
CA LYS A 142 -32.62 -10.65 -16.48
C LYS A 142 -31.73 -9.48 -16.08
N LYS A 143 -30.46 -9.76 -15.75
CA LYS A 143 -29.44 -8.75 -15.46
C LYS A 143 -28.27 -8.90 -16.43
N THR A 144 -28.13 -7.96 -17.36
CA THR A 144 -26.95 -7.86 -18.23
C THR A 144 -25.90 -6.98 -17.55
N ALA A 145 -24.68 -7.49 -17.37
CA ALA A 145 -23.56 -6.74 -16.81
C ALA A 145 -22.43 -6.65 -17.83
N TYR A 146 -21.93 -5.43 -18.07
CA TYR A 146 -20.73 -5.19 -18.85
C TYR A 146 -19.56 -4.93 -17.91
N SER A 147 -18.42 -5.58 -18.16
CA SER A 147 -17.16 -5.32 -17.46
C SER A 147 -16.06 -5.03 -18.48
N ALA A 148 -15.20 -4.06 -18.17
CA ALA A 148 -14.11 -3.69 -19.06
C ALA A 148 -12.95 -4.68 -18.93
N ASP A 149 -12.51 -5.25 -20.05
CA ASP A 149 -11.28 -6.02 -20.11
C ASP A 149 -10.06 -5.09 -20.23
N LYS A 150 -9.61 -4.60 -19.07
CA LYS A 150 -8.44 -3.70 -18.99
C LYS A 150 -7.17 -4.35 -19.54
N LYS A 151 -7.03 -5.68 -19.48
CA LYS A 151 -5.83 -6.37 -19.99
C LYS A 151 -5.81 -6.34 -21.52
N ALA A 152 -6.94 -6.62 -22.16
CA ALA A 152 -7.09 -6.53 -23.61
C ALA A 152 -6.86 -5.10 -24.11
N ILE A 153 -7.42 -4.10 -23.42
CA ILE A 153 -7.24 -2.68 -23.72
C ILE A 153 -5.75 -2.30 -23.65
N ILE A 154 -5.04 -2.64 -22.56
CA ILE A 154 -3.61 -2.34 -22.43
C ILE A 154 -2.78 -3.06 -23.51
N ALA A 155 -3.14 -4.29 -23.86
CA ALA A 155 -2.46 -5.04 -24.91
C ALA A 155 -2.64 -4.41 -26.31
N ALA A 156 -3.83 -3.89 -26.62
CA ALA A 156 -4.10 -3.14 -27.85
C ALA A 156 -3.24 -1.89 -27.93
N TRP A 157 -3.19 -1.09 -26.86
CA TRP A 157 -2.32 0.08 -26.79
C TRP A 157 -0.83 -0.25 -26.93
N LYS A 158 -0.35 -1.36 -26.36
CA LYS A 158 1.05 -1.80 -26.54
C LYS A 158 1.38 -2.12 -28.00
N LYS A 159 0.38 -2.52 -28.80
CA LYS A 159 0.50 -2.76 -30.25
C LYS A 159 0.24 -1.50 -31.08
N GLY A 160 0.03 -0.34 -30.45
CA GLY A 160 -0.29 0.91 -31.14
C GLY A 160 -1.74 1.02 -31.61
N ILE A 161 -2.64 0.16 -31.14
CA ILE A 161 -4.07 0.20 -31.48
C ILE A 161 -4.80 0.96 -30.36
N PRO A 162 -5.26 2.21 -30.60
CA PRO A 162 -6.02 2.95 -29.61
C PRO A 162 -7.40 2.31 -29.39
N VAL A 163 -7.91 2.39 -28.16
CA VAL A 163 -9.27 1.97 -27.81
C VAL A 163 -10.04 3.19 -27.32
N ASP A 164 -11.16 3.50 -27.97
CA ASP A 164 -11.98 4.67 -27.64
C ASP A 164 -12.47 4.66 -26.18
N GLY A 165 -12.50 5.85 -25.58
CA GLY A 165 -12.86 6.02 -24.17
C GLY A 165 -11.78 5.61 -23.18
N THR A 166 -10.54 5.34 -23.63
CA THR A 166 -9.43 4.95 -22.76
C THR A 166 -8.24 5.91 -22.85
N HIS A 167 -7.58 6.15 -21.72
CA HIS A 167 -6.39 6.98 -21.60
C HIS A 167 -5.24 6.14 -21.02
N ILE A 168 -4.06 6.22 -21.63
CA ILE A 168 -2.85 5.58 -21.10
C ILE A 168 -1.87 6.63 -20.59
N GLU A 169 -1.40 6.40 -19.37
CA GLU A 169 -0.34 7.15 -18.72
C GLU A 169 0.83 6.20 -18.39
N ARG A 170 2.06 6.60 -18.70
CA ARG A 170 3.28 5.90 -18.26
C ARG A 170 3.94 6.69 -17.14
N ARG A 171 3.92 6.15 -15.93
CA ARG A 171 4.58 6.75 -14.76
C ARG A 171 5.99 6.20 -14.58
N ARG A 172 6.92 7.09 -14.22
CA ARG A 172 8.27 6.70 -13.77
C ARG A 172 8.23 6.42 -12.26
N ARG A 173 9.11 5.54 -11.78
CA ARG A 173 9.32 5.28 -10.36
C ARG A 173 10.80 5.23 -10.05
N VAL A 174 11.17 5.66 -8.85
CA VAL A 174 12.52 5.50 -8.30
C VAL A 174 12.63 4.09 -7.71
N ILE A 175 13.79 3.45 -7.87
CA ILE A 175 14.11 2.12 -7.34
C ILE A 175 15.47 2.24 -6.67
N TYR A 176 15.55 1.86 -5.40
CA TYR A 176 16.80 1.75 -4.65
C TYR A 176 17.18 0.27 -4.55
N SER A 177 18.44 -0.07 -4.84
CA SER A 177 18.93 -1.45 -4.82
C SER A 177 20.42 -1.48 -4.49
N LEU A 178 20.83 -2.48 -3.71
CA LEU A 178 22.25 -2.74 -3.46
C LEU A 178 22.98 -3.12 -4.75
N THR A 179 24.23 -2.68 -4.86
CA THR A 179 25.12 -3.09 -5.95
C THR A 179 25.61 -4.52 -5.73
N ALA A 180 26.02 -5.19 -6.81
CA ALA A 180 26.53 -6.56 -6.74
C ALA A 180 27.76 -6.69 -5.82
N THR A 181 28.61 -5.66 -5.79
CA THR A 181 29.78 -5.57 -4.91
C THR A 181 29.36 -5.48 -3.45
N ALA A 182 28.44 -4.58 -3.10
CA ALA A 182 27.94 -4.44 -1.72
C ALA A 182 27.30 -5.75 -1.19
N ILE A 183 26.60 -6.49 -2.05
CA ILE A 183 26.04 -7.80 -1.70
C ILE A 183 27.15 -8.82 -1.39
N GLN A 184 28.25 -8.81 -2.15
CA GLN A 184 29.37 -9.73 -1.96
C GLN A 184 30.16 -9.38 -0.69
N ASP A 185 30.40 -8.10 -0.43
CA ASP A 185 31.09 -7.62 0.78
C ASP A 185 30.30 -7.95 2.04
N PHE A 186 28.98 -7.78 2.02
CA PHE A 186 28.09 -8.19 3.11
C PHE A 186 28.14 -9.71 3.36
N LYS A 187 28.20 -10.53 2.30
CA LYS A 187 28.37 -11.99 2.46
C LYS A 187 29.73 -12.34 3.08
N ASN A 188 30.78 -11.63 2.68
CA ASN A 188 32.12 -11.87 3.20
C ASN A 188 32.21 -11.47 4.69
N SER A 189 31.56 -10.37 5.11
CA SER A 189 31.56 -9.94 6.52
C SER A 189 30.83 -10.92 7.44
N LEU A 190 29.73 -11.52 6.98
CA LEU A 190 28.99 -12.55 7.73
C LEU A 190 29.78 -13.87 7.88
N LEU A 191 30.72 -14.15 6.98
CA LEU A 191 31.56 -15.34 7.01
C LEU A 191 32.84 -15.15 7.83
N SER A 192 33.28 -13.91 8.03
CA SER A 192 34.46 -13.59 8.87
C SER A 192 34.17 -13.52 10.37
N GLU A 193 32.90 -13.52 10.77
CA GLU A 193 32.47 -13.50 12.18
C GLU A 193 32.12 -14.91 12.73
N GLN A 194 32.45 -15.98 11.99
CA GLN A 194 32.32 -17.39 12.41
C GLN A 194 33.69 -18.02 12.68
#